data_AF-A0A2R7R2G0-F1
#
_entry.id   AF-A0A2R7R2G0-F1
#
_cell.length_a   1.000
_cell.length_b   1.000
_cell.length_c   1.000
_cell.angle_alpha   90.00
_cell.angle_beta   90.00
_cell.angle_gamma   90.00
#
_symmetry.space_group_name_H-M   'P 1'
#
loop_
_entity.id
_entity.type
_entity.pdbx_description
1 polymer ?
#
loop_
_entity_poly.entity_id
_entity_poly.type
_entity_poly.pdbx_seq_one_letter_code
_entity_poly.pdbx_strand_id
1 'polypeptide(L)'
;MNEPTLTAMLVPVLREWLPRQRWFPVKTADFALEQAGSLRLEDVSGQARLEVFLLAVSYRTADGGNRTDVVQVPLSYRDFPLAGAERGLVGRRPDAGMPWIYDAVYDPSFVAAWLELIRSEGSRPGSATGHSTRSDHRLPTANGVVKVLSGEQSNSSVIVDDGESAAIVKFFRVLSEGVNPEVEVGAALTTVGTSEVPATLGWVRGEWTAPFSQPPGQLPSDSRQVQGELAVAHEFLAGGRDAWRLAVDAARSGTDFTAEAHGLGAATA
;
A
#
# COMPACT_ATOMS: atom_id res chain seq x y z
N MET A 1 9.94 0.43 21.01
CA MET A 1 9.38 -0.91 20.71
C MET A 1 10.37 -1.64 19.82
N ASN A 2 10.54 -2.95 20.00
CA ASN A 2 11.42 -3.73 19.12
C ASN A 2 10.78 -3.91 17.74
N GLU A 3 11.61 -3.92 16.70
CA GLU A 3 11.18 -4.19 15.33
C GLU A 3 10.57 -5.59 15.20
N PRO A 4 9.47 -5.75 14.44
CA PRO A 4 8.93 -7.06 14.12
C PRO A 4 9.98 -7.98 13.50
N THR A 5 9.94 -9.27 13.85
CA THR A 5 10.82 -10.28 13.27
C THR A 5 10.00 -11.37 12.60
N LEU A 6 10.33 -11.67 11.35
CA LEU A 6 9.73 -12.74 10.57
C LEU A 6 10.06 -14.08 11.24
N THR A 7 9.07 -14.65 11.91
CA THR A 7 9.26 -15.90 12.66
C THR A 7 9.16 -17.12 11.74
N ALA A 8 9.85 -18.20 12.08
CA ALA A 8 9.72 -19.50 11.42
C ALA A 8 8.27 -20.03 11.41
N MET A 9 7.43 -19.59 12.35
CA MET A 9 6.01 -19.96 12.41
C MET A 9 5.13 -19.10 11.49
N LEU A 10 5.55 -17.89 11.12
CA LEU A 10 4.81 -17.01 10.21
C LEU A 10 5.12 -17.35 8.74
N VAL A 11 6.36 -17.77 8.45
CA VAL A 11 6.81 -18.08 7.08
C VAL A 11 5.87 -19.06 6.36
N PRO A 12 5.47 -20.23 6.92
CA PRO A 12 4.57 -21.16 6.23
C PRO A 12 3.21 -20.54 5.90
N VAL A 13 2.65 -19.73 6.83
CA VAL A 13 1.36 -19.04 6.63
C VAL A 13 1.46 -18.08 5.44
N LEU A 14 2.53 -17.28 5.38
CA LEU A 14 2.74 -16.35 4.27
C LEU A 14 3.03 -17.06 2.94
N ARG A 15 3.78 -18.17 2.96
CA ARG A 15 4.03 -18.97 1.74
C ARG A 15 2.77 -19.54 1.13
N GLU A 16 1.77 -19.85 1.95
CA GLU A 16 0.47 -20.31 1.47
C GLU A 16 -0.39 -19.15 0.96
N TRP A 17 -0.40 -18.02 1.69
CA TRP A 17 -1.29 -16.90 1.41
C TRP A 17 -0.82 -16.00 0.25
N LEU A 18 0.48 -15.68 0.16
CA LEU A 18 1.03 -14.72 -0.81
C LEU A 18 0.74 -15.09 -2.28
N PRO A 19 0.93 -16.35 -2.75
CA PRO A 19 0.66 -16.72 -4.13
C PRO A 19 -0.80 -16.54 -4.57
N ARG A 20 -1.74 -16.54 -3.62
CA ARG A 20 -3.17 -16.32 -3.86
C ARG A 20 -3.51 -14.84 -4.10
N GLN A 21 -2.60 -13.94 -3.77
CA GLN A 21 -2.83 -12.51 -3.91
C GLN A 21 -2.54 -12.06 -5.33
N ARG A 22 -3.45 -11.29 -5.94
CA ARG A 22 -3.30 -10.82 -7.32
C ARG A 22 -2.03 -9.98 -7.52
N TRP A 23 -1.70 -9.13 -6.56
CA TRP A 23 -0.54 -8.21 -6.59
C TRP A 23 0.82 -8.91 -6.41
N PHE A 24 0.85 -10.14 -5.88
CA PHE A 24 2.11 -10.81 -5.57
C PHE A 24 2.79 -11.32 -6.86
N PRO A 25 4.12 -11.10 -7.05
CA PRO A 25 4.77 -11.38 -8.33
C PRO A 25 4.86 -12.88 -8.70
N VAL A 26 4.77 -13.79 -7.72
CA VAL A 26 5.02 -15.24 -7.93
C VAL A 26 3.77 -16.04 -7.60
N LYS A 27 3.20 -16.78 -8.58
CA LYS A 27 1.97 -17.57 -8.37
C LYS A 27 2.22 -19.02 -7.95
N THR A 28 3.48 -19.40 -7.78
CA THR A 28 3.90 -20.73 -7.35
C THR A 28 4.42 -20.68 -5.92
N ALA A 29 4.63 -21.85 -5.31
CA ALA A 29 5.31 -21.94 -4.01
C ALA A 29 6.84 -21.84 -4.13
N ASP A 30 7.37 -21.62 -5.33
CA ASP A 30 8.81 -21.64 -5.64
C ASP A 30 9.41 -20.23 -5.57
N PHE A 31 9.60 -19.77 -4.34
CA PHE A 31 10.29 -18.51 -4.01
C PHE A 31 10.95 -18.61 -2.63
N ALA A 32 11.98 -17.81 -2.39
CA ALA A 32 12.54 -17.58 -1.07
C ALA A 32 11.95 -16.30 -0.45
N LEU A 33 11.86 -16.28 0.88
CA LEU A 33 11.42 -15.11 1.66
C LEU A 33 12.52 -14.73 2.64
N GLU A 34 12.94 -13.48 2.60
CA GLU A 34 13.87 -12.88 3.55
C GLU A 34 13.31 -11.55 4.04
N GLN A 35 13.51 -11.22 5.31
CA GLN A 35 13.08 -9.93 5.84
C GLN A 35 14.11 -8.85 5.43
N ALA A 36 13.66 -7.85 4.68
CA ALA A 36 14.44 -6.70 4.27
C ALA A 36 14.28 -5.50 5.23
N GLY A 37 13.12 -5.42 5.89
CA GLY A 37 12.78 -4.37 6.84
C GLY A 37 11.44 -4.66 7.52
N SER A 38 11.09 -3.87 8.52
CA SER A 38 9.78 -3.97 9.17
C SER A 38 9.45 -2.69 9.92
N LEU A 39 8.16 -2.43 10.15
CA LEU A 39 7.73 -1.40 11.09
C LEU A 39 6.58 -1.90 11.97
N ARG A 40 6.47 -1.34 13.18
CA ARG A 40 5.33 -1.55 14.07
C ARG A 40 4.56 -0.25 14.22
N LEU A 41 3.23 -0.36 14.16
CA LEU A 41 2.32 0.74 14.42
C LEU A 41 1.64 0.55 15.78
N GLU A 42 1.31 1.66 16.41
CA GLU A 42 0.55 1.67 17.66
C GLU A 42 -0.93 1.63 17.33
N ASP A 43 -1.64 0.64 17.86
CA ASP A 43 -3.09 0.65 17.87
C ASP A 43 -3.56 1.34 19.16
N VAL A 44 -4.13 2.54 19.01
CA VAL A 44 -4.66 3.35 20.13
C VAL A 44 -5.77 2.61 20.88
N SER A 45 -6.52 1.74 20.21
CA SER A 45 -7.58 0.96 20.83
C SER A 45 -7.06 -0.25 21.62
N GLY A 46 -5.81 -0.66 21.38
CA GLY A 46 -5.18 -1.83 22.00
C GLY A 46 -5.80 -3.18 21.59
N GLN A 47 -6.58 -3.22 20.51
CA GLN A 47 -7.30 -4.42 20.06
C GLN A 47 -6.51 -5.28 19.07
N ALA A 48 -5.50 -4.70 18.42
CA ALA A 48 -4.69 -5.35 17.42
C ALA A 48 -3.20 -5.07 17.63
N ARG A 49 -2.37 -6.07 17.34
CA ARG A 49 -0.95 -5.84 17.07
C ARG A 49 -0.77 -5.57 15.58
N LEU A 50 -0.16 -4.44 15.24
CA LEU A 50 -0.02 -3.97 13.86
C LEU A 50 1.45 -4.00 13.43
N GLU A 51 1.77 -4.85 12.46
CA GLU A 51 3.14 -5.04 11.98
C GLU A 51 3.16 -4.97 10.45
N VAL A 52 4.16 -4.31 9.88
CA VAL A 52 4.40 -4.34 8.44
C VAL A 52 5.74 -4.97 8.19
N PHE A 53 5.75 -6.00 7.36
CA PHE A 53 6.98 -6.65 6.91
C PHE A 53 7.31 -6.20 5.50
N LEU A 54 8.57 -5.83 5.28
CA LEU A 54 9.14 -5.61 3.95
C LEU A 54 9.95 -6.86 3.63
N LEU A 55 9.46 -7.66 2.69
CA LEU A 55 9.98 -9.00 2.42
C LEU A 55 10.65 -9.04 1.05
N ALA A 56 11.92 -9.42 1.00
CA ALA A 56 12.59 -9.77 -0.25
C ALA A 56 12.11 -11.15 -0.72
N VAL A 57 11.57 -11.19 -1.94
CA VAL A 57 10.98 -12.38 -2.58
C VAL A 57 11.86 -12.75 -3.77
N SER A 58 12.68 -13.78 -3.62
CA SER A 58 13.58 -14.25 -4.69
C SER A 58 12.97 -15.44 -5.42
N TYR A 59 12.89 -15.40 -6.74
CA TYR A 59 12.27 -16.44 -7.56
C TYR A 59 12.90 -16.54 -8.95
N ARG A 60 12.60 -17.65 -9.64
CA ARG A 60 13.04 -17.90 -11.01
C ARG A 60 12.08 -17.27 -12.00
N THR A 61 12.61 -16.51 -12.95
CA THR A 61 11.83 -15.92 -14.05
C THR A 61 11.70 -16.90 -15.21
N ALA A 62 10.71 -16.68 -16.09
CA ALA A 62 10.40 -17.58 -17.20
C ALA A 62 11.54 -17.70 -18.24
N ASP A 63 12.42 -16.70 -18.30
CA ASP A 63 13.64 -16.68 -19.13
C ASP A 63 14.84 -17.38 -18.47
N GLY A 64 14.65 -18.01 -17.30
CA GLY A 64 15.69 -18.74 -16.57
C GLY A 64 16.59 -17.86 -15.70
N GLY A 65 16.29 -16.56 -15.58
CA GLY A 65 16.94 -15.64 -14.66
C GLY A 65 16.50 -15.82 -13.20
N ASN A 66 17.18 -15.10 -12.31
CA ASN A 66 16.76 -14.88 -10.93
C ASN A 66 16.28 -13.44 -10.79
N ARG A 67 15.16 -13.24 -10.11
CA ARG A 67 14.66 -11.91 -9.77
C ARG A 67 14.35 -11.86 -8.28
N THR A 68 14.61 -10.71 -7.67
CA THR A 68 14.18 -10.42 -6.30
C THR A 68 13.39 -9.13 -6.29
N ASP A 69 12.14 -9.19 -5.84
CA ASP A 69 11.29 -8.03 -5.59
C ASP A 69 11.10 -7.86 -4.09
N VAL A 70 10.98 -6.61 -3.60
CA VAL A 70 10.60 -6.35 -2.20
C VAL A 70 9.10 -6.12 -2.14
N VAL A 71 8.41 -6.85 -1.27
CA VAL A 71 6.96 -6.73 -1.08
C VAL A 71 6.60 -6.23 0.31
N GLN A 72 5.61 -5.34 0.38
CA GLN A 72 5.04 -4.85 1.63
C GLN A 72 3.87 -5.73 2.07
N VAL A 73 3.98 -6.30 3.27
CA VAL A 73 2.99 -7.20 3.88
C VAL A 73 2.57 -6.66 5.25
N PRO A 74 1.56 -5.77 5.31
CA PRO A 74 0.94 -5.34 6.55
C PRO A 74 0.08 -6.46 7.13
N LEU A 75 0.30 -6.77 8.40
CA LEU A 75 -0.42 -7.79 9.16
C LEU A 75 -1.01 -7.19 10.43
N SER A 76 -2.28 -7.50 10.68
CA SER A 76 -2.87 -7.31 12.00
C SER A 76 -3.07 -8.65 12.69
N TYR A 77 -2.77 -8.70 13.98
CA TYR A 77 -3.01 -9.86 14.83
C TYR A 77 -4.09 -9.52 15.84
N ARG A 78 -5.12 -10.37 15.97
CA ARG A 78 -6.26 -10.16 16.86
C ARG A 78 -6.58 -11.40 17.69
N ASP A 79 -7.17 -11.18 18.86
CA ASP A 79 -7.63 -12.24 19.77
C ASP A 79 -8.88 -12.97 19.23
N PHE A 80 -9.74 -12.23 18.53
CA PHE A 80 -11.01 -12.71 18.00
C PHE A 80 -11.13 -12.42 16.49
N PRO A 81 -11.99 -13.15 15.75
CA PRO A 81 -12.27 -12.85 14.35
C PRO A 81 -12.72 -11.40 14.17
N LEU A 82 -12.21 -10.74 13.13
CA LEU A 82 -12.64 -9.41 12.73
C LEU A 82 -13.80 -9.50 11.73
N ALA A 83 -14.98 -9.07 12.15
CA ALA A 83 -16.18 -9.04 11.31
C ALA A 83 -15.99 -8.09 10.11
N GLY A 84 -16.39 -8.52 8.92
CA GLY A 84 -16.27 -7.74 7.68
C GLY A 84 -14.90 -7.76 7.02
N ALA A 85 -13.88 -8.35 7.68
CA ALA A 85 -12.52 -8.51 7.16
C ALA A 85 -12.22 -9.94 6.69
N GLU A 86 -13.24 -10.77 6.44
CA GLU A 86 -13.07 -12.19 6.10
C GLU A 86 -12.23 -12.39 4.84
N ARG A 87 -12.35 -11.47 3.87
CA ARG A 87 -11.54 -11.45 2.63
C ARG A 87 -10.06 -11.19 2.89
N GLY A 88 -9.74 -10.53 4.00
CA GLY A 88 -8.37 -10.23 4.43
C GLY A 88 -7.77 -11.31 5.31
N LEU A 89 -8.45 -12.43 5.60
CA LEU A 89 -7.89 -13.47 6.47
C LEU A 89 -6.64 -14.09 5.83
N VAL A 90 -5.50 -13.94 6.50
CA VAL A 90 -4.20 -14.50 6.09
C VAL A 90 -4.06 -15.93 6.63
N GLY A 91 -4.43 -16.13 7.89
CA GLY A 91 -4.37 -17.44 8.53
C GLY A 91 -4.71 -17.37 10.02
N ARG A 92 -4.65 -18.54 10.67
CA ARG A 92 -4.87 -18.68 12.11
C ARG A 92 -3.74 -19.46 12.77
N ARG A 93 -3.32 -19.00 13.94
CA ARG A 93 -2.33 -19.66 14.82
C ARG A 93 -2.91 -19.88 16.21
N PRO A 94 -3.63 -20.99 16.45
CA PRO A 94 -4.38 -21.21 17.69
C PRO A 94 -3.55 -21.09 18.98
N ASP A 95 -2.27 -21.46 18.93
CA ASP A 95 -1.37 -21.45 20.09
C ASP A 95 -0.69 -20.09 20.35
N ALA A 96 -1.04 -19.05 19.57
CA ALA A 96 -0.57 -17.69 19.79
C ALA A 96 -1.59 -16.88 20.59
N GLY A 97 -1.13 -15.91 21.41
CA GLY A 97 -2.01 -15.04 22.19
C GLY A 97 -3.06 -14.32 21.34
N MET A 98 -2.64 -13.80 20.17
CA MET A 98 -3.50 -13.25 19.12
C MET A 98 -3.50 -14.19 17.92
N PRO A 99 -4.43 -15.16 17.85
CA PRO A 99 -4.35 -16.25 16.89
C PRO A 99 -4.83 -15.85 15.49
N TRP A 100 -5.60 -14.77 15.32
CA TRP A 100 -6.13 -14.38 14.01
C TRP A 100 -5.20 -13.42 13.31
N ILE A 101 -4.82 -13.75 12.07
CA ILE A 101 -3.90 -12.94 11.26
C ILE A 101 -4.65 -12.46 10.04
N TYR A 102 -4.69 -11.14 9.85
CA TYR A 102 -5.30 -10.50 8.69
C TYR A 102 -4.27 -9.69 7.91
N ASP A 103 -4.53 -9.54 6.61
CA ASP A 103 -3.94 -8.50 5.80
C ASP A 103 -4.46 -7.16 6.30
N ALA A 104 -3.58 -6.38 6.92
CA ALA A 104 -4.01 -5.27 7.76
C ALA A 104 -4.69 -4.14 6.98
N VAL A 105 -4.58 -4.11 5.65
CA VAL A 105 -5.36 -3.15 4.83
C VAL A 105 -6.87 -3.34 4.97
N TYR A 106 -7.32 -4.52 5.40
CA TYR A 106 -8.73 -4.82 5.70
C TYR A 106 -9.11 -4.48 7.15
N ASP A 107 -8.15 -4.05 7.96
CA ASP A 107 -8.32 -3.78 9.39
C ASP A 107 -8.42 -2.26 9.65
N PRO A 108 -9.57 -1.76 10.13
CA PRO A 108 -9.72 -0.33 10.43
C PRO A 108 -8.70 0.21 11.44
N SER A 109 -8.23 -0.60 12.40
CA SER A 109 -7.21 -0.17 13.37
C SER A 109 -5.87 0.11 12.68
N PHE A 110 -5.52 -0.68 11.66
CA PHE A 110 -4.32 -0.44 10.85
C PHE A 110 -4.45 0.83 10.01
N VAL A 111 -5.59 1.00 9.34
CA VAL A 111 -5.85 2.19 8.52
C VAL A 111 -5.83 3.45 9.38
N ALA A 112 -6.41 3.42 10.58
CA ALA A 112 -6.35 4.49 11.56
C ALA A 112 -4.91 4.87 11.92
N ALA A 113 -4.11 3.87 12.32
CA ALA A 113 -2.71 4.09 12.72
C ALA A 113 -1.84 4.59 11.55
N TRP A 114 -2.15 4.17 10.31
CA TRP A 114 -1.43 4.61 9.11
C TRP A 114 -1.75 6.07 8.76
N LEU A 115 -3.03 6.46 8.82
CA LEU A 115 -3.44 7.85 8.60
C LEU A 115 -2.86 8.77 9.68
N GLU A 116 -2.78 8.30 10.93
CA GLU A 116 -2.14 9.06 12.00
C GLU A 116 -0.64 9.23 11.77
N LEU A 117 0.05 8.19 11.28
CA LEU A 117 1.47 8.31 10.91
C LEU A 117 1.69 9.40 9.86
N ILE A 118 0.84 9.48 8.84
CA ILE A 118 0.85 10.54 7.82
C ILE A 118 0.59 11.90 8.49
N ARG A 119 -0.51 12.00 9.25
CA ARG A 119 -0.99 13.24 9.86
C ARG A 119 0.02 13.87 10.82
N SER A 120 0.65 13.04 11.65
CA SER A 120 1.60 13.50 12.65
C SER A 120 2.99 13.77 12.07
N GLU A 121 3.19 13.50 10.77
CA GLU A 121 4.50 13.42 10.11
C GLU A 121 5.47 12.57 10.95
N GLY A 122 4.94 11.50 11.54
CA GLY A 122 5.64 10.72 12.54
C GLY A 122 6.79 9.95 11.90
N SER A 123 7.90 9.82 12.64
CA SER A 123 8.99 8.95 12.24
C SER A 123 9.04 7.69 13.12
N ARG A 124 9.35 6.57 12.50
CA ARG A 124 9.80 5.32 13.09
C ARG A 124 11.24 5.14 12.59
N PRO A 125 12.25 5.60 13.37
CA PRO A 125 13.64 5.59 12.93
C PRO A 125 14.07 4.23 12.41
N GLY A 126 14.67 4.18 11.21
CA GLY A 126 15.09 2.94 10.56
C GLY A 126 13.97 2.13 9.91
N SER A 127 12.74 2.65 9.83
CA SER A 127 11.62 1.90 9.25
C SER A 127 10.72 2.72 8.33
N ALA A 128 10.14 3.83 8.81
CA ALA A 128 9.19 4.63 8.02
C ALA A 128 8.97 6.04 8.57
N THR A 129 8.64 6.99 7.69
CA THR A 129 8.26 8.36 8.05
C THR A 129 7.01 8.77 7.27
N GLY A 130 6.05 9.38 7.97
CA GLY A 130 4.86 9.99 7.36
C GLY A 130 5.13 11.41 6.89
N HIS A 131 4.43 11.81 5.84
CA HIS A 131 4.54 13.14 5.23
C HIS A 131 3.15 13.66 4.89
N SER A 132 2.84 14.91 5.24
CA SER A 132 1.61 15.58 4.84
C SER A 132 1.89 16.58 3.72
N THR A 133 0.98 16.69 2.76
CA THR A 133 1.03 17.79 1.79
C THR A 133 0.34 19.01 2.39
N ARG A 134 0.91 20.20 2.16
CA ARG A 134 0.27 21.46 2.59
C ARG A 134 -0.82 21.84 1.59
N SER A 135 -2.08 21.73 1.98
CA SER A 135 -3.24 22.15 1.19
C SER A 135 -4.45 22.41 2.10
N ASP A 136 -5.54 22.92 1.53
CA ASP A 136 -6.83 23.07 2.23
C ASP A 136 -7.58 21.74 2.39
N HIS A 137 -7.13 20.68 1.70
CA HIS A 137 -7.73 19.35 1.82
C HIS A 137 -7.27 18.67 3.11
N ARG A 138 -8.19 17.94 3.75
CA ARG A 138 -7.94 17.24 5.01
C ARG A 138 -7.83 15.74 4.79
N LEU A 139 -6.83 15.13 5.42
CA LEU A 139 -6.77 13.69 5.57
C LEU A 139 -7.87 13.24 6.55
N PRO A 140 -8.76 12.31 6.17
CA PRO A 140 -9.84 11.85 7.03
C PRO A 140 -9.33 11.06 8.22
N THR A 141 -10.19 10.91 9.23
CA THR A 141 -10.00 9.98 10.34
C THR A 141 -10.61 8.63 10.01
N ALA A 142 -10.08 7.53 10.56
CA ALA A 142 -10.64 6.20 10.33
C ALA A 142 -11.88 5.90 11.21
N ASN A 143 -12.61 6.93 11.65
CA ASN A 143 -13.82 6.80 12.46
C ASN A 143 -15.08 6.53 11.63
N GLY A 144 -15.00 6.63 10.30
CA GLY A 144 -16.12 6.41 9.39
C GLY A 144 -16.02 5.15 8.55
N VAL A 145 -16.47 5.22 7.30
CA VAL A 145 -16.54 4.06 6.40
C VAL A 145 -15.16 3.76 5.83
N VAL A 146 -14.65 2.57 6.14
CA VAL A 146 -13.42 2.03 5.56
C VAL A 146 -13.79 0.94 4.56
N LYS A 147 -13.51 1.15 3.28
CA LYS A 147 -13.86 0.22 2.20
C LYS A 147 -12.64 -0.13 1.37
N VAL A 148 -12.23 -1.39 1.40
CA VAL A 148 -11.19 -1.91 0.52
C VAL A 148 -11.71 -2.04 -0.90
N LEU A 149 -10.99 -1.47 -1.86
CA LEU A 149 -11.29 -1.58 -3.27
C LEU A 149 -10.74 -2.89 -3.85
N SER A 150 -11.61 -3.64 -4.51
CA SER A 150 -11.23 -4.81 -5.29
C SER A 150 -11.05 -4.44 -6.75
N GLY A 151 -9.89 -4.73 -7.36
CA GLY A 151 -9.75 -4.61 -8.82
C GLY A 151 -8.39 -4.13 -9.32
N GLU A 152 -7.57 -3.51 -8.48
CA GLU A 152 -6.23 -3.04 -8.86
C GLU A 152 -5.23 -4.18 -9.00
N GLN A 153 -4.28 -4.05 -9.92
CA GLN A 153 -3.34 -5.12 -10.29
C GLN A 153 -2.12 -5.20 -9.36
N SER A 154 -1.57 -4.06 -8.92
CA SER A 154 -0.28 -4.01 -8.21
C SER A 154 -0.36 -3.50 -6.77
N ASN A 155 -1.48 -2.94 -6.35
CA ASN A 155 -1.63 -2.26 -5.06
C ASN A 155 -2.92 -2.66 -4.35
N SER A 156 -3.05 -2.30 -3.08
CA SER A 156 -4.30 -2.39 -2.34
C SER A 156 -4.75 -0.99 -1.96
N SER A 157 -5.98 -0.63 -2.34
CA SER A 157 -6.52 0.70 -2.08
C SER A 157 -7.69 0.61 -1.10
N VAL A 158 -7.77 1.60 -0.21
CA VAL A 158 -8.82 1.71 0.80
C VAL A 158 -9.41 3.11 0.72
N ILE A 159 -10.73 3.19 0.58
CA ILE A 159 -11.46 4.44 0.75
C ILE A 159 -11.75 4.61 2.23
N VAL A 160 -11.45 5.80 2.75
CA VAL A 160 -11.76 6.23 4.11
C VAL A 160 -12.60 7.48 3.99
N ASP A 161 -13.78 7.46 4.60
CA ASP A 161 -14.73 8.57 4.59
C ASP A 161 -15.26 8.76 6.01
N ASP A 162 -14.95 9.89 6.64
CA ASP A 162 -15.42 10.23 7.99
C ASP A 162 -16.67 11.14 8.01
N GLY A 163 -17.27 11.39 6.85
CA GLY A 163 -18.42 12.26 6.68
C GLY A 163 -18.08 13.75 6.55
N GLU A 164 -16.85 14.15 6.87
CA GLU A 164 -16.34 15.52 6.65
C GLU A 164 -15.33 15.57 5.49
N SER A 165 -14.54 14.51 5.35
CA SER A 165 -13.53 14.36 4.31
C SER A 165 -13.44 12.91 3.85
N ALA A 166 -12.97 12.71 2.62
CA ALA A 166 -12.79 11.38 2.05
C ALA A 166 -11.44 11.27 1.34
N ALA A 167 -10.77 10.14 1.54
CA ALA A 167 -9.49 9.84 0.92
C ALA A 167 -9.47 8.41 0.39
N ILE A 168 -8.70 8.21 -0.67
CA ILE A 168 -8.27 6.91 -1.14
C ILE A 168 -6.80 6.73 -0.76
N VAL A 169 -6.53 5.73 0.09
CA VAL A 169 -5.18 5.35 0.51
C VAL A 169 -4.74 4.14 -0.30
N LYS A 170 -3.68 4.30 -1.07
CA LYS A 170 -3.09 3.27 -1.92
C LYS A 170 -1.82 2.74 -1.27
N PHE A 171 -1.85 1.47 -0.87
CA PHE A 171 -0.70 0.75 -0.31
C PHE A 171 0.06 0.06 -1.44
N PHE A 172 1.32 0.45 -1.64
CA PHE A 172 2.20 -0.15 -2.65
C PHE A 172 2.64 -1.54 -2.20
N ARG A 173 2.23 -2.58 -2.93
CA ARG A 173 2.52 -3.97 -2.49
C ARG A 173 3.85 -4.49 -2.98
N VAL A 174 4.25 -4.13 -4.18
CA VAL A 174 5.60 -4.36 -4.71
C VAL A 174 6.31 -3.03 -4.68
N LEU A 175 7.41 -2.95 -3.91
CA LEU A 175 8.12 -1.72 -3.65
C LEU A 175 9.21 -1.48 -4.67
N SER A 176 9.38 -0.21 -5.03
CA SER A 176 10.47 0.28 -5.86
C SER A 176 11.36 1.20 -5.01
N GLU A 177 12.66 1.11 -5.23
CA GLU A 177 13.61 2.07 -4.68
C GLU A 177 13.43 3.44 -5.34
N GLY A 178 13.56 4.50 -4.54
CA GLY A 178 13.58 5.88 -4.99
C GLY A 178 12.22 6.56 -4.89
N VAL A 179 12.17 7.76 -5.48
CA VAL A 179 10.99 8.62 -5.45
C VAL A 179 9.91 8.03 -6.35
N ASN A 180 8.69 7.91 -5.81
CA ASN A 180 7.55 7.48 -6.61
C ASN A 180 6.97 8.67 -7.40
N PRO A 181 6.89 8.60 -8.75
CA PRO A 181 6.35 9.69 -9.57
C PRO A 181 4.92 10.10 -9.21
N GLU A 182 4.09 9.16 -8.74
CA GLU A 182 2.72 9.44 -8.29
C GLU A 182 2.71 10.37 -7.07
N VAL A 183 3.68 10.20 -6.17
CA VAL A 183 3.85 11.07 -4.99
C VAL A 183 4.48 12.39 -5.39
N GLU A 184 5.56 12.36 -6.16
CA GLU A 184 6.32 13.57 -6.55
C GLU A 184 5.46 14.55 -7.33
N VAL A 185 4.83 14.08 -8.42
CA VAL A 185 4.02 14.93 -9.29
C VAL A 185 2.74 15.34 -8.59
N GLY A 186 2.07 14.41 -7.89
CA GLY A 186 0.82 14.68 -7.17
C GLY A 186 0.99 15.72 -6.06
N ALA A 187 2.03 15.59 -5.23
CA ALA A 187 2.32 16.56 -4.17
C ALA A 187 2.69 17.94 -4.72
N ALA A 188 3.46 18.00 -5.81
CA ALA A 188 3.80 19.27 -6.47
C ALA A 188 2.55 19.98 -7.02
N LEU A 189 1.69 19.24 -7.73
CA LEU A 189 0.44 19.75 -8.29
C LEU A 189 -0.53 20.24 -7.19
N THR A 190 -0.63 19.48 -6.10
CA THR A 190 -1.46 19.86 -4.95
C THR A 190 -0.94 21.13 -4.28
N THR A 191 0.38 21.27 -4.14
CA THR A 191 1.01 22.45 -3.52
C THR A 191 0.76 23.73 -4.33
N VAL A 192 0.68 23.64 -5.66
CA VAL A 192 0.34 24.79 -6.51
C VAL A 192 -1.17 25.03 -6.64
N GLY A 193 -2.01 24.17 -6.03
CA GLY A 193 -3.45 24.35 -5.96
C GLY A 193 -4.21 24.02 -7.24
N THR A 194 -3.71 23.08 -8.06
CA THR A 194 -4.50 22.61 -9.21
C THR A 194 -5.75 21.86 -8.74
N SER A 195 -6.84 21.98 -9.52
CA SER A 195 -8.08 21.22 -9.32
C SER A 195 -8.31 20.15 -10.40
N GLU A 196 -7.40 20.03 -11.36
CA GLU A 196 -7.50 19.08 -12.48
C GLU A 196 -7.13 17.64 -12.10
N VAL A 197 -6.49 17.46 -10.95
CA VAL A 197 -6.17 16.15 -10.37
C VAL A 197 -6.59 16.10 -8.90
N PRO A 198 -6.97 14.93 -8.37
CA PRO A 198 -7.23 14.78 -6.94
C PRO A 198 -6.03 15.22 -6.11
N ALA A 199 -6.26 15.95 -5.03
CA ALA A 199 -5.19 16.39 -4.15
C ALA A 199 -4.47 15.20 -3.50
N THR A 200 -3.14 15.21 -3.53
CA THR A 200 -2.31 14.29 -2.72
C THR A 200 -2.27 14.81 -1.30
N LEU A 201 -2.87 14.07 -0.37
CA LEU A 201 -3.02 14.46 1.04
C LEU A 201 -1.78 14.15 1.87
N GLY A 202 -1.05 13.10 1.51
CA GLY A 202 0.17 12.69 2.18
C GLY A 202 0.64 11.29 1.77
N TRP A 203 1.78 10.85 2.28
CA TRP A 203 2.37 9.54 1.98
C TRP A 203 3.21 9.03 3.14
N VAL A 204 3.58 7.75 3.09
CA VAL A 204 4.57 7.15 4.00
C VAL A 204 5.76 6.68 3.18
N ARG A 205 6.95 7.16 3.54
CA ARG A 205 8.24 6.69 3.01
C ARG A 205 8.81 5.64 3.94
N GLY A 206 9.25 4.51 3.40
CA GLY A 206 9.88 3.42 4.12
C GLY A 206 11.35 3.30 3.83
N GLU A 207 12.07 2.59 4.70
CA GLU A 207 13.46 2.19 4.51
C GLU A 207 13.57 0.67 4.59
N TRP A 208 14.41 0.07 3.75
CA TRP A 208 14.70 -1.36 3.80
C TRP A 208 16.08 -1.67 3.26
N THR A 209 16.57 -2.86 3.63
CA THR A 209 17.79 -3.41 3.06
C THR A 209 17.52 -3.88 1.63
N ALA A 210 18.20 -3.31 0.65
CA ALA A 210 18.08 -3.76 -0.73
C ALA A 210 18.48 -5.24 -0.84
N PRO A 211 17.76 -6.04 -1.64
CA PRO A 211 18.14 -7.42 -1.88
C PRO A 211 19.55 -7.49 -2.47
N PHE A 212 20.32 -8.51 -2.10
CA PHE A 212 21.61 -8.78 -2.72
C PHE A 212 21.40 -9.13 -4.20
N SER A 213 21.59 -8.15 -5.09
CA SER A 213 21.87 -8.45 -6.48
C SER A 213 23.33 -8.93 -6.55
N GLN A 214 23.56 -10.22 -6.81
CA GLN A 214 24.90 -10.70 -7.16
C GLN A 214 25.05 -10.69 -8.68
N PRO A 215 25.77 -9.71 -9.26
CA PRO A 215 26.39 -9.93 -10.56
C PRO A 215 27.38 -11.10 -10.44
N PRO A 216 27.53 -11.95 -11.47
CA PRO A 216 28.55 -13.00 -11.46
C PRO A 216 29.95 -12.40 -11.23
N GLY A 217 30.65 -12.85 -10.18
CA GLY A 217 32.07 -12.56 -9.97
C GLY A 217 32.43 -11.40 -9.02
N GLN A 218 31.50 -10.83 -8.26
CA GLN A 218 31.82 -9.85 -7.20
C GLN A 218 31.73 -10.45 -5.79
N LEU A 219 32.64 -10.01 -4.91
CA LEU A 219 32.62 -10.31 -3.47
C LEU A 219 31.36 -9.71 -2.83
N PRO A 220 30.89 -10.26 -1.69
CA PRO A 220 29.75 -9.69 -0.96
C PRO A 220 30.07 -8.22 -0.60
N SER A 221 29.34 -7.28 -1.20
CA SER A 221 29.35 -5.89 -0.73
C SER A 221 28.45 -5.77 0.50
N ASP A 222 28.71 -4.77 1.35
CA ASP A 222 27.85 -4.46 2.49
C ASP A 222 26.37 -4.29 2.09
N SER A 223 25.48 -4.67 3.00
CA SER A 223 24.04 -4.47 2.88
C SER A 223 23.71 -3.00 2.64
N ARG A 224 23.04 -2.70 1.51
CA ARG A 224 22.69 -1.33 1.12
C ARG A 224 21.30 -0.96 1.64
N GLN A 225 21.21 0.06 2.50
CA GLN A 225 19.92 0.63 2.88
C GLN A 225 19.37 1.49 1.74
N VAL A 226 18.09 1.33 1.44
CA VAL A 226 17.37 2.08 0.41
C VAL A 226 16.05 2.59 0.95
N GLN A 227 15.47 3.55 0.24
CA GLN A 227 14.20 4.16 0.60
C GLN A 227 13.23 4.12 -0.58
N GLY A 228 11.95 4.19 -0.27
CA GLY A 228 10.89 4.40 -1.26
C GLY A 228 9.52 4.39 -0.61
N GLU A 229 8.50 4.64 -1.44
CA GLU A 229 7.18 5.00 -0.94
C GLU A 229 6.37 3.73 -0.65
N LEU A 230 5.83 3.64 0.58
CA LEU A 230 5.02 2.51 1.04
C LEU A 230 3.53 2.70 0.75
N ALA A 231 3.05 3.93 0.81
CA ALA A 231 1.66 4.26 0.49
C ALA A 231 1.52 5.74 0.17
N VAL A 232 0.46 6.08 -0.56
CA VAL A 232 0.03 7.47 -0.81
C VAL A 232 -1.46 7.61 -0.54
N ALA A 233 -1.87 8.74 0.02
CA ALA A 233 -3.26 9.12 0.24
C ALA A 233 -3.62 10.27 -0.70
N HIS A 234 -4.68 10.10 -1.48
CA HIS A 234 -5.26 11.14 -2.33
C HIS A 234 -6.68 11.45 -1.87
N GLU A 235 -7.16 12.64 -2.20
CA GLU A 235 -8.56 12.99 -2.15
C GLU A 235 -9.40 11.96 -2.90
N PHE A 236 -10.52 11.57 -2.30
CA PHE A 236 -11.48 10.70 -2.95
C PHE A 236 -12.62 11.52 -3.59
N LEU A 237 -12.64 11.55 -4.93
CA LEU A 237 -13.70 12.21 -5.69
C LEU A 237 -14.93 11.31 -5.83
N ALA A 238 -15.89 11.47 -4.94
CA ALA A 238 -17.16 10.76 -5.01
C ALA A 238 -17.95 11.14 -6.28
N GLY A 239 -18.58 10.14 -6.93
CA GLY A 239 -19.41 10.37 -8.12
C GLY A 239 -18.65 10.55 -9.44
N GLY A 240 -17.32 10.44 -9.43
CA GLY A 240 -16.51 10.43 -10.66
C GLY A 240 -16.93 9.30 -11.61
N ARG A 241 -16.93 9.60 -12.92
CA ARG A 241 -17.20 8.63 -13.98
C ARG A 241 -15.92 8.29 -14.72
N ASP A 242 -15.74 7.01 -15.03
CA ASP A 242 -14.66 6.54 -15.87
C ASP A 242 -14.81 7.11 -17.30
N ALA A 243 -13.87 7.96 -17.71
CA ALA A 243 -13.94 8.67 -18.98
C ALA A 243 -13.85 7.71 -20.19
N TRP A 244 -13.15 6.58 -20.05
CA TRP A 244 -13.12 5.55 -21.09
C TRP A 244 -14.50 4.94 -21.32
N ARG A 245 -15.21 4.56 -20.25
CA ARG A 245 -16.60 4.09 -20.35
C ARG A 245 -17.51 5.16 -20.94
N LEU A 246 -17.35 6.41 -20.51
CA LEU A 246 -18.13 7.54 -21.02
C LEU A 246 -17.94 7.71 -22.54
N ALA A 247 -16.70 7.65 -23.02
CA ALA A 247 -16.37 7.74 -24.44
C ALA A 247 -16.87 6.52 -25.23
N VAL A 248 -16.71 5.31 -24.69
CA VAL A 248 -17.22 4.07 -25.33
C VAL A 248 -18.74 4.09 -25.44
N ASP A 249 -19.44 4.54 -24.39
CA ASP A 249 -20.90 4.65 -24.41
C ASP A 249 -21.35 5.70 -25.43
N ALA A 250 -20.71 6.89 -25.45
CA ALA A 250 -21.00 7.93 -26.45
C ALA A 250 -20.79 7.44 -27.89
N ALA A 251 -19.69 6.72 -28.14
CA ALA A 251 -19.41 6.12 -29.45
C ALA A 251 -20.45 5.06 -29.84
N ARG A 252 -20.93 4.26 -28.88
CA ARG A 252 -21.98 3.25 -29.11
C ARG A 252 -23.35 3.86 -29.38
N SER A 253 -23.71 4.94 -28.69
CA SER A 253 -25.00 5.62 -28.82
C SER A 253 -25.03 6.67 -29.93
N GLY A 254 -23.89 7.00 -30.53
CA GLY A 254 -23.79 8.11 -31.49
C GLY A 254 -23.98 9.48 -30.84
N THR A 255 -23.72 9.60 -29.54
CA THR A 255 -23.78 10.87 -28.80
C THR A 255 -22.51 11.67 -29.04
N ASP A 256 -22.64 12.97 -29.28
CA ASP A 256 -21.49 13.87 -29.41
C ASP A 256 -20.67 13.89 -28.11
N PHE A 257 -19.35 13.90 -28.24
CA PHE A 257 -18.35 13.88 -27.16
C PHE A 257 -17.33 15.01 -27.30
N THR A 258 -17.55 15.94 -28.25
CA THR A 258 -16.58 16.99 -28.59
C THR A 258 -16.29 17.92 -27.41
N ALA A 259 -17.30 18.26 -26.61
CA ALA A 259 -17.14 19.14 -25.45
C ALA A 259 -16.30 18.48 -24.35
N GLU A 260 -16.58 17.22 -24.04
CA GLU A 260 -15.83 16.42 -23.06
C GLU A 260 -14.37 16.23 -23.50
N ALA A 261 -14.14 15.94 -24.79
CA ALA A 261 -12.79 15.83 -25.35
C ALA A 261 -12.01 17.17 -25.27
N HIS A 262 -12.66 18.29 -25.58
CA HIS A 262 -12.04 19.61 -25.45
C HIS A 262 -11.74 19.96 -23.99
N GLY A 263 -12.66 19.64 -23.06
CA GLY A 263 -12.45 19.80 -21.62
C GLY A 263 -11.24 19.00 -21.12
N LEU A 264 -11.13 17.73 -21.54
CA LEU A 264 -9.97 16.91 -21.23
C LEU A 264 -8.67 17.50 -21.80
N GLY A 265 -8.71 18.01 -23.04
CA GLY A 265 -7.57 18.69 -23.65
C GLY A 265 -7.09 19.91 -22.85
N ALA A 266 -8.03 20.75 -22.41
CA ALA A 266 -7.73 21.92 -21.58
C ALA A 266 -7.16 21.55 -20.21
N ALA A 267 -7.67 20.50 -19.57
CA ALA A 267 -7.18 20.00 -18.28
C ALA A 267 -5.74 19.46 -18.35
N THR A 268 -5.32 18.95 -19.52
CA THR A 268 -3.99 18.34 -19.72
C THR A 268 -2.91 19.29 -20.26
N ALA A 269 -3.27 20.51 -20.68
CA ALA A 269 -2.39 21.46 -21.35
C ALA A 269 -1.58 22.31 -20.36
#